data_AF-A0A2V7JPX8-F1
#
_entry.id   AF-A0A2V7JPX8-F1
#
_cell.length_a   1.000
_cell.length_b   1.000
_cell.length_c   1.000
_cell.angle_alpha   90.00
_cell.angle_beta   90.00
_cell.angle_gamma   90.00
#
_symmetry.space_group_name_H-M   'P 1'
#
loop_
_entity.id
_entity.type
_entity.pdbx_description
1 polymer ?
#
loop_
_entity_poly.entity_id
_entity_poly.type
_entity_poly.pdbx_seq_one_letter_code
_entity_poly.pdbx_strand_id
1 'polypeptide(L)'
;MSKHVAISPGEAADRLAIRELVEGYAHCADRRDAKGQMALFTPDTHFVVYMNAKDPTPSQELHSREALAPVFDDLNKYAATMHFV
;
A
#
# COMPACT_ATOMS: atom_id res chain seq x y z
N MET A 1 -18.41 2.57 22.43
CA MET A 1 -18.17 1.13 22.26
C MET A 1 -18.51 0.76 20.82
N SER A 2 -17.62 0.09 20.11
CA SER A 2 -17.91 -0.38 18.76
C SER A 2 -19.01 -1.44 18.81
N LYS A 3 -19.99 -1.35 17.90
CA LYS A 3 -20.99 -2.42 17.75
C LYS A 3 -20.30 -3.61 17.09
N HIS A 4 -20.10 -4.68 17.84
CA HIS A 4 -19.63 -5.94 17.28
C HIS A 4 -20.83 -6.64 16.63
N VAL A 5 -20.88 -6.59 15.31
CA VAL A 5 -21.89 -7.28 14.50
C VAL A 5 -21.33 -8.63 14.08
N ALA A 6 -22.17 -9.66 14.10
CA ALA A 6 -21.81 -10.96 13.54
C ALA A 6 -21.58 -10.83 12.03
N ILE A 7 -20.53 -11.48 11.52
CA ILE A 7 -20.20 -11.52 10.10
C ILE A 7 -20.36 -12.95 9.58
N SER A 8 -20.71 -13.08 8.30
CA SER A 8 -20.73 -14.35 7.59
C SER A 8 -19.30 -14.90 7.42
N PRO A 9 -19.15 -16.23 7.20
CA PRO A 9 -17.84 -16.81 6.89
C PRO A 9 -17.17 -16.20 5.65
N GLY A 10 -17.94 -15.81 4.63
CA GLY A 10 -17.42 -15.13 3.44
C GLY A 10 -16.82 -13.76 3.77
N GLU A 11 -17.55 -12.94 4.53
CA GLU A 11 -17.02 -11.65 5.00
C GLU A 11 -15.77 -11.81 5.88
N ALA A 12 -15.68 -12.89 6.67
CA ALA A 12 -14.49 -13.18 7.45
C ALA A 12 -13.29 -13.52 6.55
N ALA A 13 -13.50 -14.32 5.50
CA ALA A 13 -12.47 -14.67 4.52
C ALA A 13 -12.00 -13.43 3.73
N ASP A 14 -12.92 -12.58 3.28
CA ASP A 14 -12.58 -11.35 2.55
C ASP A 14 -11.75 -10.39 3.41
N ARG A 15 -12.10 -10.25 4.70
CA ARG A 15 -11.33 -9.44 5.66
C ARG A 15 -9.91 -9.97 5.84
N LEU A 16 -9.75 -11.29 5.91
CA LEU A 16 -8.44 -11.91 6.00
C LEU A 16 -7.63 -11.67 4.72
N ALA A 17 -8.23 -11.86 3.55
CA ALA A 17 -7.56 -11.62 2.26
C ALA A 17 -7.10 -10.16 2.10
N ILE A 18 -7.93 -9.19 2.52
CA ILE A 18 -7.55 -7.77 2.51
C ILE A 18 -6.38 -7.50 3.48
N ARG A 19 -6.43 -8.09 4.68
CA ARG A 19 -5.36 -7.97 5.68
C ARG A 19 -4.05 -8.50 5.12
N GLU A 20 -4.05 -9.70 4.55
CA GLU A 20 -2.89 -10.34 3.95
C GLU A 20 -2.31 -9.53 2.79
N LEU A 21 -3.16 -8.92 1.96
CA LEU A 21 -2.73 -8.02 0.88
C LEU A 21 -1.96 -6.80 1.43
N VAL A 22 -2.49 -6.14 2.46
CA VAL A 22 -1.88 -4.95 3.07
C VAL A 22 -0.60 -5.32 3.82
N GLU A 23 -0.57 -6.46 4.51
CA GLU A 23 0.63 -7.00 5.14
C GLU A 23 1.71 -7.37 4.11
N GLY A 24 1.31 -7.92 2.96
CA GLY A 24 2.21 -8.20 1.84
C GLY A 24 2.88 -6.94 1.29
N TYR A 25 2.13 -5.85 1.18
CA TYR A 25 2.68 -4.55 0.81
C TYR A 25 3.72 -4.06 1.83
N ALA A 26 3.34 -4.03 3.11
CA ALA A 26 4.21 -3.62 4.21
C ALA A 26 5.50 -4.46 4.25
N HIS A 27 5.38 -5.77 4.09
CA HIS A 27 6.50 -6.71 4.08
C HIS A 27 7.49 -6.40 2.95
N CYS A 28 7.00 -6.16 1.73
CA CYS A 28 7.87 -5.81 0.60
C CYS A 28 8.55 -4.46 0.83
N ALA A 29 7.85 -3.47 1.39
CA ALA A 29 8.41 -2.17 1.72
C ALA A 29 9.52 -2.25 2.79
N ASP A 30 9.32 -3.02 3.85
CA ASP A 30 10.29 -3.20 4.94
C ASP A 30 11.57 -3.93 4.48
N ARG A 31 11.42 -4.78 3.47
CA ARG A 31 12.52 -5.45 2.77
C ARG A 31 13.13 -4.64 1.62
N ARG A 32 12.58 -3.46 1.31
CA ARG A 32 12.95 -2.62 0.15
C ARG A 32 12.83 -3.38 -1.19
N ASP A 33 11.87 -4.29 -1.27
CA ASP A 33 11.52 -5.02 -2.50
C ASP A 33 10.52 -4.20 -3.33
N ALA A 34 11.05 -3.34 -4.20
CA ALA A 34 10.23 -2.51 -5.08
C ALA A 34 9.39 -3.35 -6.05
N LYS A 35 9.93 -4.44 -6.59
CA LYS A 35 9.19 -5.31 -7.53
C LYS A 35 8.05 -6.04 -6.83
N GLY A 36 8.29 -6.53 -5.61
CA GLY A 36 7.27 -7.13 -4.77
C GLY A 36 6.13 -6.16 -4.46
N GLN A 37 6.45 -4.90 -4.09
CA GLN A 37 5.43 -3.86 -3.89
C GLN A 37 4.62 -3.60 -5.16
N MET A 38 5.29 -3.38 -6.30
CA MET A 38 4.62 -3.12 -7.59
C MET A 38 3.69 -4.24 -8.01
N ALA A 39 4.03 -5.50 -7.75
CA ALA A 39 3.24 -6.65 -8.16
C ALA A 39 1.84 -6.69 -7.53
N LEU A 40 1.62 -5.98 -6.42
CA LEU A 40 0.33 -5.88 -5.73
C LEU A 40 -0.62 -4.84 -6.36
N PHE A 41 -0.12 -4.05 -7.30
CA PHE A 41 -0.87 -3.01 -7.99
C PHE A 41 -1.40 -3.50 -9.35
N THR A 42 -2.57 -3.01 -9.76
CA THR A 42 -3.11 -3.26 -11.09
C THR A 42 -2.33 -2.47 -12.15
N PRO A 43 -2.26 -2.93 -13.41
CA PRO A 43 -1.54 -2.21 -14.46
C PRO A 43 -1.99 -0.74 -14.63
N ASP A 44 -3.28 -0.47 -14.44
CA ASP A 44 -3.95 0.83 -14.56
C ASP A 44 -3.98 1.64 -13.25
N THR A 45 -3.09 1.33 -12.29
CA THR A 45 -3.04 2.01 -10.99
C THR A 45 -2.95 3.53 -11.10
N HIS A 46 -3.77 4.20 -10.31
CA HIS A 46 -3.68 5.63 -10.01
C HIS A 46 -3.14 5.82 -8.60
N PHE A 47 -1.89 6.29 -8.49
CA PHE A 47 -1.20 6.46 -7.21
C PHE A 47 -0.99 7.94 -6.91
N VAL A 48 -1.53 8.39 -5.78
CA VAL A 48 -1.60 9.81 -5.44
C VAL A 48 -1.10 10.03 -4.01
N VAL A 49 -0.13 10.93 -3.86
CA VAL A 49 0.46 11.26 -2.56
C VAL A 49 0.20 12.72 -2.23
N TYR A 50 -0.38 12.95 -1.06
CA TYR A 50 -0.59 14.27 -0.48
C TYR A 50 0.33 14.43 0.74
N MET A 51 1.50 15.05 0.56
CA MET A 51 2.40 15.33 1.69
C MET A 51 1.86 16.46 2.57
N ASN A 52 1.09 17.39 1.98
CA ASN A 52 0.40 18.44 2.71
C ASN A 52 -1.10 18.11 2.80
N ALA A 53 -1.56 17.68 3.97
CA ALA A 53 -2.95 17.32 4.20
C ALA A 53 -3.96 18.49 4.02
N LYS A 54 -3.48 19.74 3.94
CA LYS A 54 -4.33 20.93 3.74
C LYS A 54 -4.36 21.41 2.30
N ASP A 55 -3.49 20.89 1.43
CA ASP A 55 -3.45 21.25 0.03
C ASP A 55 -4.23 20.21 -0.79
N PRO A 56 -5.29 20.60 -1.52
CA PRO A 56 -6.02 19.68 -2.38
C PRO A 56 -5.22 19.27 -3.62
N THR A 57 -4.04 19.86 -3.85
CA THR A 57 -3.14 19.51 -4.94
C THR A 57 -2.23 18.36 -4.52
N PRO A 58 -2.17 17.26 -5.27
CA PRO A 58 -1.27 16.15 -4.96
C PRO A 58 0.19 16.58 -5.10
N SER A 59 1.03 16.14 -4.17
CA SER A 59 2.49 16.33 -4.25
C SER A 59 3.12 15.40 -5.29
N GLN A 60 2.47 14.27 -5.54
CA GLN A 60 2.85 13.31 -6.56
C GLN A 60 1.62 12.56 -7.07
N GLU A 61 1.56 12.38 -8.38
CA GLU A 61 0.46 11.67 -9.05
C GLU A 61 1.03 10.83 -10.20
N LEU A 62 0.77 9.52 -10.17
CA LEU A 62 1.29 8.55 -11.14
C LEU A 62 0.14 7.69 -11.68
N HIS A 63 0.22 7.37 -12.97
CA HIS A 63 -0.82 6.69 -13.75
C HIS A 63 -0.25 5.46 -14.46
N SER A 64 0.14 4.45 -13.69
CA SER A 64 0.47 3.08 -14.10
C SER A 64 1.26 2.39 -13.00
N ARG A 65 1.23 1.05 -12.97
CA ARG A 65 2.11 0.27 -12.09
C ARG A 65 3.58 0.53 -12.39
N GLU A 66 3.96 0.62 -13.65
CA GLU A 66 5.36 0.78 -14.08
C GLU A 66 5.95 2.13 -13.61
N ALA A 67 5.12 3.17 -13.51
CA ALA A 67 5.51 4.48 -12.98
C ALA A 67 5.84 4.47 -11.47
N LEU A 68 5.48 3.41 -10.73
CA LEU A 68 5.74 3.31 -9.29
C LEU A 68 7.19 2.94 -8.95
N ALA A 69 7.96 2.41 -9.91
CA ALA A 69 9.33 1.96 -9.69
C ALA A 69 10.21 2.99 -8.93
N PRO A 70 10.34 4.26 -9.37
CA PRO A 70 11.15 5.25 -8.65
C PRO A 70 10.63 5.59 -7.26
N VAL A 71 9.33 5.42 -6.98
CA VAL A 71 8.74 5.69 -5.65
C VAL A 71 9.20 4.65 -4.65
N PHE A 72 9.13 3.38 -5.03
CA PHE A 72 9.51 2.31 -4.11
C PHE A 72 11.03 2.14 -4.01
N ASP A 73 11.77 2.48 -5.06
CA ASP A 73 13.24 2.53 -5.02
C ASP A 73 13.77 3.57 -4.01
N ASP A 74 12.99 4.63 -3.73
CA ASP A 74 13.35 5.66 -2.74
C ASP A 74 13.52 5.09 -1.32
N LEU A 75 12.91 3.93 -1.01
CA LEU A 75 13.12 3.24 0.27
C LEU A 75 14.56 2.77 0.47
N ASN A 76 15.34 2.61 -0.60
CA ASN A 76 16.76 2.23 -0.52
C ASN A 76 17.67 3.29 0.11
N LYS A 77 17.17 4.52 0.32
CA LYS A 77 17.92 5.55 1.07
C LYS A 77 17.94 5.30 2.58
N TYR A 78 17.09 4.40 3.08
CA TYR A 78 17.01 4.06 4.49
C TYR A 78 17.73 2.74 4.78
N ALA A 79 18.41 2.65 5.92
CA ALA A 79 19.03 1.40 6.38
C ALA A 79 17.99 0.33 6.72
N ALA A 80 16.85 0.74 7.26
CA ALA A 80 15.70 -0.11 7.59
C ALA A 80 14.42 0.72 7.55
N THR A 81 13.31 0.04 7.27
CA THR A 81 11.94 0.57 7.26
C THR A 81 11.04 -0.40 8.01
N MET A 82 9.98 0.11 8.63
CA MET A 82 8.98 -0.69 9.33
C MET A 82 7.60 -0.06 9.13
N HIS A 83 6.64 -0.83 8.61
CA HIS A 83 5.25 -0.40 8.44
C HIS A 83 4.37 -0.99 9.55
N PHE A 84 3.50 -0.17 10.12
CA PHE A 84 2.51 -0.59 11.13
C PHE A 84 1.13 -0.66 10.47
N VAL A 85 0.53 -1.84 10.46
CA VAL A 85 -0.73 -2.18 9.75
C VAL A 85 -1.76 -2.87 10.62
#